data_AF-A0A2D4EPS2-F1
#
_entry.id   AF-A0A2D4EPS2-F1
#
_cell.length_a   1.000
_cell.length_b   1.000
_cell.length_c   1.000
_cell.angle_alpha   90.00
_cell.angle_beta   90.00
_cell.angle_gamma   90.00
#
_symmetry.space_group_name_H-M   'P 1'
#
loop_
_entity.id
_entity.type
_entity.pdbx_description
1 polymer ?
#
loop_
_entity_poly.entity_id
_entity_poly.type
_entity_poly.pdbx_seq_one_letter_code
_entity_poly.pdbx_strand_id
1 'polypeptide(L)'
;EYMGIHNGQRYKQIEGASMGSPLSPIIANLYMEHFETNALDKSEHKPKLWLRYVDDTFVIWPHGKEKLDNFLTHLNSLHPKIQFTMETEANNQLPFLDVLIYKKP
;
A
#
# COMPACT_ATOMS: atom_id res chain seq x y z
N GLU A 1 4.17 -11.19 -24.69
CA GLU A 1 3.29 -11.64 -23.60
C GLU A 1 4.12 -12.40 -22.57
N TYR A 2 4.02 -12.07 -21.29
CA TYR A 2 4.78 -12.78 -20.25
C TYR A 2 4.09 -14.10 -19.91
N MET A 3 4.79 -15.22 -20.12
CA MET A 3 4.39 -16.56 -19.70
C MET A 3 5.38 -17.06 -18.65
N GLY A 4 4.88 -17.37 -17.46
CA GLY A 4 5.67 -18.07 -16.45
C GLY A 4 5.70 -19.57 -16.76
N ILE A 5 6.81 -20.23 -16.46
CA ILE A 5 6.91 -21.69 -16.50
C ILE A 5 7.18 -22.18 -15.09
N HIS A 6 6.33 -23.07 -14.58
CA HIS A 6 6.49 -23.71 -13.29
C HIS A 6 6.16 -25.20 -13.42
N ASN A 7 7.07 -26.07 -13.00
CA ASN A 7 6.96 -27.53 -13.16
C ASN A 7 6.63 -27.99 -14.59
N GLY A 8 7.22 -27.32 -15.59
CA GLY A 8 6.98 -27.62 -17.02
C GLY A 8 5.62 -27.15 -17.56
N GLN A 9 4.75 -26.61 -16.72
CA GLN A 9 3.47 -26.04 -17.13
C GLN A 9 3.59 -24.53 -17.38
N ARG A 10 2.90 -24.05 -18.41
CA ARG A 10 2.86 -22.63 -18.80
C ARG A 10 1.68 -21.94 -18.12
N TYR A 11 1.95 -20.78 -17.53
CA TYR A 11 0.96 -19.93 -16.89
C TYR A 11 0.98 -18.55 -17.53
N LYS A 12 -0.20 -17.98 -17.76
CA LYS A 12 -0.37 -16.60 -18.23
C LYS A 12 -0.84 -15.75 -17.08
N GLN A 13 -0.17 -14.62 -16.85
CA GLN A 13 -0.68 -13.63 -15.93
C GLN A 13 -1.93 -12.98 -16.53
N ILE A 14 -3.03 -13.05 -15.79
CA ILE A 14 -4.34 -12.54 -16.23
C ILE A 14 -4.53 -11.08 -15.79
N GLU A 15 -3.95 -10.71 -14.64
CA GLU A 15 -4.07 -9.36 -14.06
C GLU A 15 -2.81 -8.99 -13.27
N GLY A 16 -2.53 -7.69 -13.19
CA GLY A 16 -1.34 -7.14 -12.56
C GLY A 16 -0.12 -7.09 -13.49
N ALA A 17 0.95 -6.49 -13.01
CA ALA A 17 2.22 -6.41 -13.71
C ALA A 17 3.08 -7.65 -13.42
N SER A 18 3.86 -8.14 -14.39
CA SER A 18 4.67 -9.35 -14.23
C SER A 18 5.91 -9.10 -13.39
N MET A 19 6.08 -9.91 -12.35
CA MET A 19 7.33 -9.91 -11.58
C MET A 19 8.49 -10.30 -12.50
N GLY A 20 9.59 -9.54 -12.46
CA GLY A 20 10.79 -9.77 -13.29
C GLY A 20 10.80 -9.03 -14.63
N SER A 21 9.70 -8.41 -15.04
CA SER A 21 9.72 -7.48 -16.17
C SER A 21 10.34 -6.13 -15.75
N PRO A 22 11.27 -5.55 -16.53
CA PRO A 22 11.88 -4.27 -16.19
C PRO A 22 10.89 -3.10 -16.19
N LEU A 23 9.74 -3.24 -16.88
CA LEU A 23 8.70 -2.21 -16.94
C LEU A 23 7.66 -2.32 -15.82
N SER A 24 7.55 -3.49 -15.18
CA SER A 24 6.51 -3.75 -14.21
C SER A 24 6.58 -2.85 -12.97
N PRO A 25 7.75 -2.54 -12.39
CA PRO A 25 7.82 -1.63 -11.24
C PRO A 25 7.26 -0.23 -11.57
N ILE A 26 7.53 0.29 -12.76
CA ILE A 26 7.06 1.61 -13.20
C ILE A 26 5.53 1.60 -13.35
N ILE A 27 4.99 0.57 -14.00
CA ILE A 27 3.55 0.43 -14.23
C ILE A 27 2.81 0.25 -12.89
N ALA A 28 3.33 -0.60 -11.99
CA ALA A 28 2.77 -0.80 -10.66
C ALA A 28 2.78 0.51 -9.86
N ASN A 29 3.90 1.24 -9.89
CA ASN A 29 4.03 2.51 -9.17
C ASN A 29 3.03 3.56 -9.67
N LEU A 30 2.86 3.70 -10.98
CA LEU A 30 1.91 4.62 -11.58
C LEU A 30 0.46 4.29 -11.21
N TYR A 31 0.09 3.01 -11.25
CA TYR A 31 -1.24 2.58 -10.87
C TYR A 31 -1.50 2.83 -9.37
N MET A 32 -0.56 2.49 -8.51
CA MET A 32 -0.69 2.69 -7.06
C MET A 32 -0.77 4.17 -6.70
N GLU A 33 0.00 5.05 -7.36
CA GLU A 33 -0.11 6.50 -7.19
C GLU A 33 -1.51 7.02 -7.56
N HIS A 34 -2.08 6.54 -8.67
CA HIS A 34 -3.44 6.90 -9.06
C HIS A 34 -4.48 6.37 -8.05
N PHE A 35 -4.34 5.13 -7.61
CA PHE A 35 -5.20 4.52 -6.60
C PHE A 35 -5.18 5.32 -5.29
N GLU A 36 -4.00 5.65 -4.79
CA GLU A 36 -3.79 6.40 -3.55
C GLU A 36 -4.34 7.82 -3.66
N THR A 37 -4.10 8.51 -4.77
CA THR A 37 -4.64 9.86 -5.01
C THR A 37 -6.17 9.84 -4.92
N ASN A 38 -6.81 8.91 -5.63
CA ASN A 38 -8.25 8.72 -5.59
C ASN A 38 -8.76 8.38 -4.17
N ALA A 39 -8.03 7.54 -3.44
CA ALA A 39 -8.38 7.16 -2.08
C ALA A 39 -8.32 8.34 -1.10
N LEU A 40 -7.25 9.14 -1.17
CA LEU A 40 -7.03 10.31 -0.33
C LEU A 40 -8.01 11.45 -0.66
N ASP A 41 -8.39 11.61 -1.93
CA ASP A 41 -9.34 12.62 -2.36
C ASP A 41 -10.77 12.32 -1.90
N LYS A 42 -11.16 11.04 -1.90
CA LYS A 42 -12.49 10.59 -1.47
C LYS A 42 -12.61 10.39 0.03
N SER A 43 -11.51 10.48 0.78
CA SER A 43 -11.56 10.29 2.22
C SER A 43 -12.11 11.52 2.94
N GLU A 44 -12.98 11.28 3.92
CA GLU A 44 -13.48 12.32 4.84
C GLU A 44 -12.35 12.93 5.69
N HIS A 45 -11.34 12.12 6.04
CA HIS A 45 -10.23 12.53 6.89
C HIS A 45 -8.91 12.21 6.21
N LYS A 46 -8.07 13.21 6.06
CA LYS A 46 -6.80 13.05 5.32
C LYS A 46 -5.62 12.89 6.29
N PRO A 47 -4.66 12.01 5.98
CA PRO A 47 -3.43 11.93 6.75
C PRO A 47 -2.68 13.26 6.65
N LYS A 48 -1.87 13.58 7.68
CA LYS A 48 -0.96 14.72 7.65
C LYS A 48 0.22 14.46 6.71
N LEU A 49 0.63 13.20 6.61
CA LEU A 49 1.72 12.74 5.76
C LEU A 49 1.36 11.35 5.21
N TRP A 50 1.57 11.15 3.92
CA TRP A 50 1.46 9.87 3.23
C TRP A 50 2.73 9.68 2.40
N LEU A 51 3.53 8.69 2.76
CA LEU A 51 4.74 8.29 2.02
C LEU A 51 4.60 6.83 1.62
N ARG A 52 5.09 6.48 0.43
CA ARG A 52 5.10 5.10 -0.04
C ARG A 52 6.49 4.69 -0.49
N TYR A 53 6.89 3.49 -0.12
CA TYR A 53 8.07 2.79 -0.61
C TYR A 53 7.65 1.44 -1.16
N VAL A 54 7.62 1.32 -2.49
CA VAL A 54 7.09 0.13 -3.20
C VAL A 54 5.67 -0.19 -2.73
N ASP A 55 5.50 -1.21 -1.90
CA ASP A 55 4.25 -1.71 -1.33
C ASP A 55 3.97 -1.23 0.11
N ASP A 56 4.99 -0.74 0.83
CA ASP A 56 4.85 -0.24 2.19
C ASP A 56 4.51 1.25 2.23
N THR A 57 3.61 1.62 3.16
CA THR A 57 3.20 3.02 3.37
C THR A 57 3.53 3.49 4.78
N PHE A 58 4.03 4.71 4.89
CA PHE A 58 4.26 5.40 6.16
C PHE A 58 3.30 6.57 6.27
N VAL A 59 2.48 6.58 7.32
CA VAL A 59 1.34 7.49 7.45
C VAL A 59 1.37 8.19 8.80
N ILE A 60 1.26 9.52 8.80
CA ILE A 60 1.00 10.29 10.02
C ILE A 60 -0.47 10.64 10.07
N TRP A 61 -1.18 10.08 11.05
CA TRP A 61 -2.62 10.24 11.20
C TRP A 61 -3.00 11.07 12.45
N PRO A 62 -3.58 12.27 12.28
CA PRO A 62 -3.89 13.15 13.42
C PRO A 62 -5.32 13.01 13.98
N HIS A 63 -6.16 12.14 13.42
CA HIS A 63 -7.61 12.13 13.69
C HIS A 63 -8.07 11.07 14.69
N GLY A 64 -7.14 10.37 15.36
CA GLY A 64 -7.47 9.31 16.32
C GLY A 64 -7.77 7.95 15.68
N LYS A 65 -7.85 6.91 16.53
CA LYS A 65 -7.86 5.50 16.12
C LYS A 65 -9.13 5.07 15.39
N GLU A 66 -10.31 5.42 15.88
CA GLU A 66 -11.59 5.07 15.23
C GLU A 66 -11.65 5.53 13.77
N LYS A 67 -11.26 6.78 13.53
CA LYS A 67 -11.22 7.38 12.19
C LYS A 67 -10.15 6.75 11.30
N LEU A 68 -9.04 6.27 11.89
CA LEU A 68 -8.01 5.53 11.17
C LEU A 68 -8.51 4.16 10.71
N ASP A 69 -9.28 3.45 11.55
CA ASP A 69 -9.87 2.15 11.21
C ASP A 69 -10.93 2.28 10.10
N ASN A 70 -11.73 3.35 10.14
CA ASN A 70 -12.64 3.70 9.05
C ASN A 70 -11.88 4.03 7.75
N PHE A 71 -10.76 4.74 7.86
CA PHE A 71 -9.91 5.04 6.71
C PHE A 71 -9.32 3.77 6.08
N LEU A 72 -8.86 2.81 6.89
CA LEU A 72 -8.39 1.52 6.40
C LEU A 72 -9.51 0.75 5.67
N THR A 73 -10.72 0.76 6.24
CA THR A 73 -11.90 0.16 5.61
C THR A 73 -12.21 0.82 4.26
N HIS A 74 -12.13 2.14 4.19
CA HIS A 74 -12.27 2.89 2.94
C HIS A 74 -11.23 2.47 1.90
N LEU A 75 -9.94 2.43 2.24
CA LEU A 75 -8.87 1.97 1.34
C LEU A 75 -9.19 0.60 0.74
N ASN A 76 -9.57 -0.35 1.60
CA ASN A 76 -9.84 -1.73 1.22
C ASN A 76 -11.14 -1.91 0.42
N SER A 77 -12.03 -0.92 0.43
CA SER A 77 -13.27 -0.93 -0.36
C SER A 77 -13.06 -0.55 -1.83
N LEU A 78 -11.94 0.11 -2.17
CA LEU A 78 -11.73 0.71 -3.49
C LEU A 78 -11.39 -0.32 -4.58
N HIS A 79 -10.76 -1.43 -4.21
CA HIS A 79 -10.44 -2.49 -5.16
C HIS A 79 -10.39 -3.87 -4.47
N PRO A 80 -11.10 -4.89 -4.99
CA PRO A 80 -11.22 -6.20 -4.33
C PRO A 80 -9.91 -6.98 -4.22
N LYS A 81 -8.89 -6.62 -5.01
CA LYS A 81 -7.59 -7.31 -5.05
C LYS A 81 -6.44 -6.51 -4.44
N ILE A 82 -6.70 -5.29 -3.97
CA ILE A 82 -5.69 -4.46 -3.30
C ILE A 82 -6.19 -4.27 -1.87
N GLN A 83 -5.47 -4.85 -0.92
CA GLN A 83 -5.87 -4.86 0.47
C GLN A 83 -4.68 -4.38 1.30
N PHE A 84 -4.88 -3.29 2.01
CA PHE A 84 -3.98 -2.71 2.97
C PHE A 84 -4.16 -3.42 4.31
N THR A 85 -3.03 -3.68 4.95
CA THR A 85 -2.93 -3.99 6.37
C THR A 85 -2.30 -2.81 7.09
N MET A 86 -2.42 -2.77 8.41
CA MET A 86 -1.92 -1.65 9.21
C MET A 86 -1.29 -2.15 10.49
N GLU A 87 -0.11 -1.64 10.77
CA GLU A 87 0.50 -1.63 12.10
C GLU A 87 0.44 -0.20 12.64
N THR A 88 0.14 -0.04 13.94
CA THR A 88 0.06 1.27 14.58
C THR A 88 1.14 1.42 15.64
N GLU A 89 1.61 2.65 15.83
CA GLU A 89 2.59 2.99 16.86
C GLU A 89 2.18 2.44 18.24
N ALA A 90 3.12 1.79 18.91
CA ALA A 90 2.98 1.30 20.28
C ALA A 90 4.23 1.69 21.08
N ASN A 91 4.07 2.22 22.30
CA ASN A 91 5.18 2.65 23.16
C ASN A 91 6.17 3.61 22.45
N ASN A 92 5.63 4.59 21.71
CA ASN A 92 6.38 5.56 20.89
C ASN A 92 7.29 4.94 19.82
N GLN A 93 6.97 3.72 19.41
CA GLN A 93 7.75 2.92 18.46
C GLN A 93 6.85 2.41 17.34
N LEU A 94 7.39 2.42 16.12
CA LEU A 94 6.74 1.86 14.94
C LEU A 94 7.77 1.14 14.08
N PRO A 95 7.67 -0.19 13.89
CA PRO A 95 8.46 -0.87 12.87
C PRO A 95 8.07 -0.35 11.48
N PHE A 96 9.07 -0.15 10.62
CA PHE A 96 8.85 0.21 9.22
C PHE A 96 10.03 -0.30 8.39
N LEU A 97 9.77 -1.17 7.40
CA LEU A 97 10.82 -1.90 6.68
C LEU A 97 11.75 -2.63 7.68
N ASP A 98 13.07 -2.47 7.52
CA ASP A 98 14.09 -3.07 8.40
C ASP A 98 14.52 -2.13 9.54
N VAL A 99 13.74 -1.09 9.87
CA VAL A 99 14.07 -0.12 10.92
C VAL A 99 12.95 0.04 11.94
N LEU A 100 13.33 0.44 13.16
CA LEU A 100 12.40 0.80 14.23
C LEU A 100 12.42 2.31 14.44
N ILE A 101 11.30 2.96 14.19
CA ILE A 101 11.16 4.42 14.30
C ILE A 101 10.75 4.77 15.72
N TYR A 102 11.45 5.73 16.32
CA TYR A 102 11.14 6.26 17.66
C TYR A 102 10.58 7.67 17.55
N LYS A 103 9.40 7.88 18.14
CA LYS A 103 8.86 9.22 18.31
C LYS A 103 9.54 9.88 19.51
N LYS A 104 10.22 11.00 19.24
CA LYS A 104 10.79 11.82 20.33
C LYS A 104 9.64 12.44 21.15
N PRO A 105 9.78 12.48 22.49
CA PRO A 105 8.86 13.20 23.36
C PRO A 105 8.79 14.69 23.04
#